data_AF-A0A2S5MRI0-F1
#
_entry.id   AF-A0A2S5MRI0-F1
#
_cell.length_a   1.000
_cell.length_b   1.000
_cell.length_c   1.000
_cell.angle_alpha   90.00
_cell.angle_beta   90.00
_cell.angle_gamma   90.00
#
_symmetry.space_group_name_H-M   'P 1'
#
loop_
_entity.id
_entity.type
_entity.pdbx_description
1 polymer ?
#
loop_
_entity_poly.entity_id
_entity_poly.type
_entity_poly.pdbx_seq_one_letter_code
_entity_poly.pdbx_strand_id
1 'polypeptide(L)'
;MPSRRLLTMAAMVLMTMVAPMAYAADEPAKPADAAAPAAAPVQPAPAASTVAPSGETRTPLELVNAVEKGKLKNPYTGNPDAIAEGKKLYLGNSCNGCHGGGGGGGMCPSLTNETWVYGSDDDTLFRLITLGSVNLKGQQGYAAIAKETVTGPMPPYQDIIKDTDKLWKIITYVRSVFNGRPEKKNW
;
A
#
# COMPACT_ATOMS: atom_id res chain seq x y z
N MET A 1 -7.57 40.73 -71.13
CA MET A 1 -7.11 39.59 -70.30
C MET A 1 -7.82 39.67 -68.95
N PRO A 2 -8.43 38.57 -68.46
CA PRO A 2 -9.53 38.65 -67.49
C PRO A 2 -9.07 38.84 -66.04
N SER A 3 -9.95 39.54 -65.31
CA SER A 3 -9.88 39.95 -63.92
C SER A 3 -9.96 38.76 -62.94
N ARG A 4 -9.02 38.68 -61.98
CA ARG A 4 -9.04 37.70 -60.88
C ARG A 4 -9.99 38.18 -59.78
N ARG A 5 -11.15 37.52 -59.68
CA ARG A 5 -12.10 37.69 -58.56
C ARG A 5 -11.57 36.97 -57.31
N LEU A 6 -11.37 37.71 -56.23
CA LEU A 6 -11.17 37.16 -54.89
C LEU A 6 -12.50 36.58 -54.39
N LEU A 7 -12.52 35.29 -54.04
CA LEU A 7 -13.64 34.64 -53.37
C LEU A 7 -13.35 34.63 -51.87
N THR A 8 -14.02 35.49 -51.12
CA THR A 8 -14.07 35.45 -49.65
C THR A 8 -15.08 34.39 -49.22
N MET A 9 -14.62 33.29 -48.60
CA MET A 9 -15.51 32.36 -47.90
C MET A 9 -15.87 32.94 -46.53
N ALA A 10 -17.14 33.28 -46.35
CA ALA A 10 -17.72 33.60 -45.05
C ALA A 10 -17.96 32.30 -44.26
N ALA A 11 -17.23 32.12 -43.16
CA ALA A 11 -17.56 31.11 -42.16
C ALA A 11 -18.53 31.73 -41.15
N MET A 12 -19.79 31.27 -41.16
CA MET A 12 -20.79 31.62 -40.16
C MET A 12 -20.41 31.01 -38.80
N VAL A 13 -20.06 31.87 -37.84
CA VAL A 13 -19.94 31.53 -36.43
C VAL A 13 -21.35 31.53 -35.82
N LEU A 14 -21.88 30.35 -35.51
CA LEU A 14 -23.14 30.21 -34.78
C LEU A 14 -22.87 30.41 -33.29
N MET A 15 -23.13 31.64 -32.81
CA MET A 15 -23.00 32.04 -31.42
C MET A 15 -24.30 31.68 -30.69
N THR A 16 -24.30 30.57 -29.95
CA THR A 16 -25.42 30.19 -29.09
C THR A 16 -25.45 31.10 -27.85
N MET A 17 -26.47 31.94 -27.76
CA MET A 17 -26.78 32.72 -26.56
C MET A 17 -27.30 31.76 -25.48
N VAL A 18 -26.62 31.70 -24.33
CA VAL A 18 -27.13 31.10 -23.11
C VAL A 18 -27.50 32.25 -22.16
N ALA A 19 -28.79 32.38 -21.86
CA ALA A 19 -29.31 33.33 -20.88
C ALA A 19 -29.01 32.86 -19.44
N PRO A 20 -28.81 33.78 -18.48
CA PRO A 20 -28.62 33.41 -17.09
C PRO A 20 -29.98 33.18 -16.43
N MET A 21 -30.26 31.94 -16.00
CA MET A 21 -31.29 31.68 -15.01
C MET A 21 -30.71 31.97 -13.62
N ALA A 22 -31.15 33.06 -13.03
CA ALA A 22 -31.00 33.32 -11.61
C ALA A 22 -31.80 32.25 -10.83
N TYR A 23 -31.13 31.57 -9.90
CA TYR A 23 -31.79 30.82 -8.85
C TYR A 23 -31.28 31.33 -7.49
N ALA A 24 -32.24 31.52 -6.60
CA ALA A 24 -32.11 32.22 -5.34
C ALA A 24 -31.10 31.56 -4.39
N ALA A 25 -30.44 32.39 -3.59
CA ALA A 25 -29.75 31.97 -2.39
C ALA A 25 -30.79 31.56 -1.35
N ASP A 26 -30.74 30.31 -0.91
CA ASP A 26 -31.45 29.82 0.28
C ASP A 26 -30.46 29.83 1.45
N GLU A 27 -30.90 30.32 2.60
CA GLU A 27 -30.13 30.53 3.82
C GLU A 27 -29.63 29.20 4.46
N PRO A 28 -28.59 29.23 5.31
CA PRO A 28 -28.02 28.01 5.88
C PRO A 28 -28.90 27.42 6.97
N ALA A 29 -29.38 26.19 6.77
CA ALA A 29 -29.99 25.40 7.82
C ALA A 29 -28.96 24.97 8.90
N LYS A 30 -29.34 25.20 10.16
CA LYS A 30 -28.65 24.84 11.41
C LYS A 30 -28.35 23.33 11.50
N PRO A 31 -27.26 22.89 12.18
CA PRO A 31 -26.92 21.47 12.27
C PRO A 31 -27.94 20.71 13.12
N ALA A 32 -28.46 19.62 12.58
CA ALA A 32 -29.16 18.60 13.32
C ALA A 32 -28.15 17.56 13.82
N ASP A 33 -28.08 17.38 15.14
CA ASP A 33 -27.43 16.26 15.79
C ASP A 33 -28.01 14.95 15.24
N ALA A 34 -27.20 14.19 14.51
CA ALA A 34 -27.51 12.83 14.10
C ALA A 34 -26.56 11.87 14.81
N ALA A 35 -27.16 11.10 15.71
CA ALA A 35 -26.55 10.08 16.53
C ALA A 35 -25.72 9.06 15.71
N ALA A 36 -24.65 8.60 16.35
CA ALA A 36 -23.77 7.53 15.89
C ALA A 36 -24.57 6.27 15.48
N PRO A 37 -24.24 5.61 14.35
CA PRO A 37 -24.77 4.29 14.08
C PRO A 37 -24.14 3.28 15.04
N ALA A 38 -25.02 2.53 15.69
CA ALA A 38 -24.71 1.47 16.64
C ALA A 38 -23.72 0.44 16.07
N ALA A 39 -22.79 0.03 16.92
CA ALA A 39 -21.85 -1.04 16.67
C ALA A 39 -22.58 -2.33 16.25
N ALA A 40 -22.26 -2.81 15.05
CA ALA A 40 -22.62 -4.16 14.64
C ALA A 40 -21.91 -5.17 15.57
N PRO A 41 -22.56 -6.30 15.91
CA PRO A 41 -21.98 -7.27 16.83
C PRO A 41 -20.70 -7.86 16.26
N VAL A 42 -19.61 -7.72 17.01
CA VAL A 42 -18.32 -8.36 16.76
C VAL A 42 -18.55 -9.86 16.75
N GLN A 43 -18.52 -10.47 15.56
CA GLN A 43 -18.44 -11.92 15.45
C GLN A 43 -17.03 -12.34 15.88
N PRO A 44 -16.88 -13.29 16.82
CA PRO A 44 -15.57 -13.83 17.14
C PRO A 44 -15.05 -14.60 15.91
N ALA A 45 -13.88 -14.20 15.41
CA ALA A 45 -13.16 -14.92 14.37
C ALA A 45 -12.93 -16.39 14.81
N PRO A 46 -13.01 -17.37 13.90
CA PRO A 46 -12.84 -18.77 14.25
C PRO A 46 -11.40 -19.06 14.70
N ALA A 47 -11.31 -20.10 15.53
CA ALA A 47 -10.20 -20.44 16.41
C ALA A 47 -8.81 -20.61 15.77
N ALA A 48 -7.82 -20.16 16.54
CA ALA A 48 -6.46 -20.69 16.69
C ALA A 48 -5.62 -20.87 15.41
N SER A 49 -5.04 -19.77 14.94
CA SER A 49 -3.80 -19.80 14.17
C SER A 49 -2.64 -19.97 15.17
N THR A 50 -1.73 -20.90 14.95
CA THR A 50 -0.54 -21.16 15.82
C THR A 50 0.53 -20.07 15.68
N VAL A 51 0.10 -18.81 15.61
CA VAL A 51 0.96 -17.62 15.55
C VAL A 51 1.20 -17.18 16.99
N ALA A 52 2.46 -16.89 17.31
CA ALA A 52 2.87 -16.29 18.57
C ALA A 52 1.90 -15.16 18.96
N PRO A 53 1.48 -15.05 20.24
CA PRO A 53 0.51 -14.07 20.64
C PRO A 53 1.03 -12.67 20.30
N SER A 54 0.26 -11.94 19.51
CA SER A 54 0.36 -10.49 19.38
C SER A 54 0.42 -9.89 20.79
N GLY A 55 1.55 -9.28 21.15
CA GLY A 55 1.79 -8.71 22.47
C GLY A 55 3.09 -9.12 23.19
N GLU A 56 3.88 -10.07 22.68
CA GLU A 56 5.22 -10.32 23.22
C GLU A 56 6.22 -9.32 22.63
N THR A 57 6.76 -8.41 23.46
CA THR A 57 7.73 -7.37 23.05
C THR A 57 9.04 -8.02 22.58
N ARG A 58 9.07 -8.41 21.31
CA ARG A 58 10.24 -8.99 20.65
C ARG A 58 10.62 -8.16 19.43
N THR A 59 11.91 -8.05 19.18
CA THR A 59 12.42 -7.44 17.96
C THR A 59 12.13 -8.36 16.75
N PRO A 60 12.03 -7.80 15.53
CA PRO A 60 11.92 -8.60 14.32
C PRO A 60 13.06 -9.61 14.14
N LEU A 61 14.29 -9.26 14.53
CA LEU A 61 15.42 -10.16 14.41
C LEU A 61 15.30 -11.37 15.35
N GLU A 62 14.86 -11.16 16.58
CA GLU A 62 14.54 -12.26 17.50
C GLU A 62 13.40 -13.13 16.96
N LEU A 63 12.43 -12.55 16.22
CA LEU A 63 11.40 -13.32 15.52
C LEU A 63 11.94 -14.19 14.39
N VAL A 64 12.76 -13.60 13.52
CA VAL A 64 13.40 -14.30 12.41
C VAL A 64 14.27 -15.47 12.87
N ASN A 65 14.97 -15.33 14.00
CA ASN A 65 15.88 -16.35 14.53
C ASN A 65 15.15 -17.49 15.26
N ALA A 66 14.01 -17.21 15.88
CA ALA A 66 13.29 -18.21 16.67
C ALA A 66 12.31 -19.07 15.84
N VAL A 67 11.83 -18.54 14.71
CA VAL A 67 10.80 -19.20 13.90
C VAL A 67 11.42 -19.79 12.64
N GLU A 68 11.08 -21.05 12.35
CA GLU A 68 11.49 -21.73 11.13
C GLU A 68 11.06 -20.95 9.87
N LYS A 69 11.92 -20.96 8.85
CA LYS A 69 11.63 -20.34 7.55
C LYS A 69 10.33 -20.89 6.94
N GLY A 70 9.50 -19.98 6.43
CA GLY A 70 8.19 -20.27 5.86
C GLY A 70 7.04 -20.42 6.88
N LYS A 71 7.28 -20.18 8.18
CA LYS A 71 6.27 -20.35 9.23
C LYS A 71 5.72 -19.04 9.79
N LEU A 72 6.34 -17.90 9.50
CA LEU A 72 5.82 -16.60 9.93
C LEU A 72 4.52 -16.25 9.20
N LYS A 73 3.55 -15.72 9.95
CA LYS A 73 2.24 -15.31 9.44
C LYS A 73 1.83 -13.98 10.06
N ASN A 74 1.24 -13.13 9.24
CA ASN A 74 0.78 -11.81 9.65
C ASN A 74 -0.50 -11.93 10.51
N PRO A 75 -0.48 -11.50 11.79
CA PRO A 75 -1.66 -11.55 12.64
C PRO A 75 -2.69 -10.44 12.34
N TYR A 76 -2.35 -9.46 11.50
CA TYR A 76 -3.18 -8.27 11.24
C TYR A 76 -3.83 -8.25 9.85
N THR A 77 -3.86 -9.38 9.14
CA THR A 77 -4.46 -9.46 7.80
C THR A 77 -5.89 -8.93 7.79
N GLY A 78 -6.14 -7.88 6.98
CA GLY A 78 -7.45 -7.25 6.85
C GLY A 78 -7.86 -6.30 7.99
N ASN A 79 -7.01 -6.07 9.00
CA ASN A 79 -7.32 -5.17 10.11
C ASN A 79 -7.15 -3.69 9.69
N PRO A 80 -8.21 -2.87 9.71
CA PRO A 80 -8.16 -1.48 9.23
C PRO A 80 -7.28 -0.56 10.10
N ASP A 81 -7.25 -0.76 11.41
CA ASP A 81 -6.43 0.03 12.32
C ASP A 81 -4.94 -0.25 12.10
N ALA A 82 -4.60 -1.53 11.91
CA ALA A 82 -3.24 -1.96 11.57
C ALA A 82 -2.80 -1.41 10.21
N ILE A 83 -3.69 -1.32 9.23
CA ILE A 83 -3.42 -0.68 7.94
C ILE A 83 -3.10 0.81 8.13
N ALA A 84 -3.93 1.53 8.90
CA ALA A 84 -3.75 2.96 9.13
C ALA A 84 -2.44 3.27 9.88
N GLU A 85 -2.12 2.50 10.91
CA GLU A 85 -0.84 2.62 11.64
C GLU A 85 0.34 2.20 10.77
N GLY A 86 0.20 1.10 10.03
CA GLY A 86 1.19 0.61 9.07
C GLY A 86 1.57 1.65 8.03
N LYS A 87 0.60 2.42 7.51
CA LYS A 87 0.86 3.53 6.60
C LYS A 87 1.72 4.61 7.24
N LYS A 88 1.41 5.02 8.48
CA LYS A 88 2.21 6.03 9.21
C LYS A 88 3.64 5.54 9.40
N LEU A 89 3.82 4.27 9.77
CA LEU A 89 5.12 3.65 9.95
C LEU A 89 5.89 3.51 8.62
N TYR A 90 5.23 3.15 7.52
CA TYR A 90 5.82 3.09 6.19
C TYR A 90 6.37 4.45 5.74
N LEU A 91 5.62 5.52 6.02
CA LEU A 91 6.05 6.89 5.73
C LEU A 91 7.18 7.34 6.67
N GLY A 92 7.05 7.07 7.97
CA GLY A 92 8.00 7.49 9.00
C GLY A 92 9.35 6.77 8.96
N ASN A 93 9.41 5.56 8.39
CA ASN A 93 10.65 4.78 8.22
C ASN A 93 11.22 4.88 6.78
N SER A 94 10.82 5.91 6.03
CA SER A 94 11.36 6.25 4.71
C SER A 94 11.23 5.17 3.63
N CYS A 95 10.34 4.17 3.80
CA CYS A 95 10.07 3.15 2.78
C CYS A 95 9.58 3.79 1.47
N ASN A 96 8.81 4.87 1.60
CA ASN A 96 8.28 5.68 0.52
C ASN A 96 9.35 6.36 -0.34
N GLY A 97 10.54 6.61 0.20
CA GLY A 97 11.63 7.24 -0.55
C GLY A 97 12.07 6.37 -1.73
N CYS A 98 11.99 5.05 -1.56
CA CYS A 98 12.37 4.09 -2.59
C CYS A 98 11.17 3.49 -3.34
N HIS A 99 10.10 3.18 -2.61
CA HIS A 99 8.92 2.48 -3.13
C HIS A 99 7.72 3.41 -3.44
N GLY A 100 7.88 4.72 -3.28
CA GLY A 100 6.83 5.73 -3.52
C GLY A 100 5.81 5.85 -2.38
N GLY A 101 5.14 7.00 -2.26
CA GLY A 101 4.21 7.28 -1.14
C GLY A 101 3.07 6.25 -0.98
N GLY A 102 2.56 5.72 -2.09
CA GLY A 102 1.53 4.67 -2.12
C GLY A 102 2.07 3.27 -2.40
N GLY A 103 3.39 3.06 -2.37
CA GLY A 103 3.99 1.77 -2.76
C GLY A 103 4.07 1.54 -4.27
N GLY A 104 3.79 2.55 -5.10
CA GLY A 104 3.75 2.41 -6.57
C GLY A 104 5.10 2.06 -7.23
N GLY A 105 6.21 2.15 -6.50
CA GLY A 105 7.57 1.95 -7.00
C GLY A 105 8.27 3.27 -7.35
N GLY A 106 9.37 3.16 -8.10
CA GLY A 106 10.20 4.29 -8.54
C GLY A 106 11.62 3.82 -8.79
N MET A 107 12.53 4.14 -7.87
CA MET A 107 13.89 3.59 -7.86
C MET A 107 13.93 2.12 -7.38
N CYS A 108 12.90 1.67 -6.67
CA CYS A 108 12.75 0.29 -6.21
C CYS A 108 11.42 -0.31 -6.70
N PRO A 109 11.23 -1.64 -6.55
CA PRO A 109 10.07 -2.34 -7.09
C PRO A 109 8.74 -1.76 -6.61
N SER A 110 7.70 -1.90 -7.41
CA SER A 110 6.34 -1.62 -6.96
C SER A 110 5.92 -2.63 -5.90
N LEU A 111 5.22 -2.16 -4.89
CA LEU A 111 4.55 -2.97 -3.86
C LEU A 111 3.07 -3.19 -4.17
N THR A 112 2.57 -2.55 -5.24
CA THR A 112 1.16 -2.61 -5.63
C THR A 112 0.87 -3.73 -6.64
N ASN A 113 1.86 -4.13 -7.44
CA ASN A 113 1.68 -5.07 -8.55
C ASN A 113 1.90 -6.53 -8.14
N GLU A 114 1.85 -7.44 -9.13
CA GLU A 114 2.02 -8.88 -8.94
C GLU A 114 3.47 -9.38 -8.95
N THR A 115 4.44 -8.50 -9.22
CA THR A 115 5.84 -8.89 -9.38
C THR A 115 6.56 -8.73 -8.06
N TRP A 116 6.96 -9.86 -7.47
CA TRP A 116 7.67 -9.88 -6.19
C TRP A 116 9.05 -10.49 -6.38
N VAL A 117 10.08 -9.66 -6.26
CA VAL A 117 11.47 -10.05 -6.54
C VAL A 117 11.91 -11.26 -5.71
N TYR A 118 11.54 -11.34 -4.43
CA TYR A 118 11.97 -12.42 -3.52
C TYR A 118 10.84 -13.38 -3.11
N GLY A 119 9.60 -13.10 -3.49
CA GLY A 119 8.40 -13.77 -3.00
C GLY A 119 7.48 -12.82 -2.23
N SER A 120 6.20 -13.18 -2.21
CA SER A 120 5.12 -12.37 -1.66
C SER A 120 4.48 -12.97 -0.43
N ASP A 121 4.91 -14.11 0.10
CA ASP A 121 4.34 -14.65 1.34
C ASP A 121 4.81 -13.83 2.57
N ASP A 122 4.10 -13.99 3.69
CA ASP A 122 4.38 -13.23 4.91
C ASP A 122 5.77 -13.47 5.50
N ASP A 123 6.27 -14.70 5.44
CA ASP A 123 7.58 -15.05 5.97
C ASP A 123 8.68 -14.39 5.16
N THR A 124 8.60 -14.49 3.83
CA THR A 124 9.53 -13.83 2.92
C THR A 124 9.57 -12.33 3.15
N LEU A 125 8.42 -11.64 3.21
CA LEU A 125 8.41 -10.18 3.40
C LEU A 125 8.94 -9.77 4.77
N PHE A 126 8.55 -10.48 5.83
CA PHE A 126 9.02 -10.17 7.18
C PHE A 126 10.54 -10.33 7.29
N ARG A 127 11.10 -11.42 6.76
CA ARG A 127 12.55 -11.66 6.73
C ARG A 127 13.26 -10.64 5.84
N LEU A 128 12.71 -10.33 4.66
CA LEU A 128 13.31 -9.36 3.74
C LEU A 128 13.44 -7.98 4.38
N ILE A 129 12.38 -7.48 5.02
CA ILE A 129 12.43 -6.15 5.66
C ILE A 129 13.39 -6.17 6.85
N THR A 130 13.35 -7.23 7.66
CA THR A 130 14.23 -7.35 8.83
C THR A 130 15.71 -7.36 8.43
N LEU A 131 16.09 -8.24 7.50
CA LEU A 131 17.48 -8.56 7.18
C LEU A 131 18.05 -7.75 6.00
N GLY A 132 17.19 -7.12 5.20
CA GLY A 132 17.58 -6.54 3.92
C GLY A 132 17.91 -7.62 2.89
N SER A 133 18.02 -7.21 1.62
CA SER A 133 18.16 -8.16 0.51
C SER A 133 19.51 -8.88 0.47
N VAL A 134 20.57 -8.28 1.02
CA VAL A 134 21.92 -8.90 1.03
C VAL A 134 21.96 -10.09 1.99
N ASN A 135 21.55 -9.91 3.24
CA ASN A 135 21.56 -10.99 4.24
C ASN A 135 20.46 -12.02 3.97
N LEU A 136 19.30 -11.59 3.45
CA LEU A 136 18.27 -12.54 3.02
C LEU A 136 18.82 -13.53 1.98
N LYS A 137 19.60 -13.07 1.01
CA LYS A 137 20.25 -13.95 0.02
C LYS A 137 21.40 -14.74 0.62
N GLY A 138 22.36 -14.06 1.24
CA GLY A 138 23.62 -14.66 1.66
C GLY A 138 23.51 -15.59 2.87
N GLN A 139 22.63 -15.28 3.82
CA GLN A 139 22.51 -16.01 5.08
C GLN A 139 21.25 -16.89 5.14
N GLN A 140 20.15 -16.47 4.49
CA GLN A 140 18.88 -17.21 4.52
C GLN A 140 18.60 -17.99 3.22
N GLY A 141 19.53 -17.97 2.26
CA GLY A 141 19.47 -18.76 1.03
C GLY A 141 18.32 -18.40 0.09
N TYR A 142 17.78 -17.19 0.18
CA TYR A 142 16.77 -16.73 -0.77
C TYR A 142 17.40 -16.36 -2.11
N ALA A 143 16.66 -16.57 -3.18
CA ALA A 143 17.02 -16.12 -4.53
C ALA A 143 15.98 -15.12 -5.02
N ALA A 144 16.40 -14.24 -5.94
CA ALA A 144 15.42 -13.46 -6.70
C ALA A 144 14.68 -14.40 -7.65
N ILE A 145 13.35 -14.39 -7.59
CA ILE A 145 12.44 -15.22 -8.39
C ILE A 145 11.74 -14.42 -9.50
N ALA A 146 11.82 -13.09 -9.44
CA ALA A 146 11.26 -12.19 -10.44
C ALA A 146 12.21 -11.01 -10.71
N LYS A 147 11.97 -10.29 -11.82
CA LYS A 147 12.76 -9.13 -12.23
C LYS A 147 11.89 -7.88 -12.23
N GLU A 148 12.37 -6.83 -11.58
CA GLU A 148 11.77 -5.49 -11.57
C GLU A 148 12.89 -4.47 -11.35
N THR A 149 12.54 -3.18 -11.37
CA THR A 149 13.48 -2.08 -11.08
C THR A 149 14.04 -2.21 -9.67
N VAL A 150 15.32 -2.54 -9.56
CA VAL A 150 16.07 -2.62 -8.29
C VAL A 150 17.35 -1.82 -8.48
N THR A 151 17.32 -0.53 -8.12
CA THR A 151 18.51 0.34 -8.24
C THR A 151 19.62 -0.01 -7.24
N GLY A 152 19.27 -0.63 -6.11
CA GLY A 152 20.23 -1.05 -5.10
C GLY A 152 19.67 -2.10 -4.14
N PRO A 153 20.51 -2.67 -3.25
CA PRO A 153 20.04 -3.60 -2.24
C PRO A 153 19.07 -2.92 -1.28
N MET A 154 18.01 -3.63 -0.88
CA MET A 154 17.15 -3.18 0.20
C MET A 154 17.93 -3.26 1.52
N PRO A 155 18.05 -2.16 2.30
CA PRO A 155 18.77 -2.18 3.56
C PRO A 155 18.02 -2.99 4.63
N PRO A 156 18.72 -3.52 5.65
CA PRO A 156 18.07 -4.12 6.82
C PRO A 156 17.36 -3.07 7.67
N TYR A 157 16.19 -3.41 8.20
CA TYR A 157 15.45 -2.56 9.13
C TYR A 157 15.46 -3.06 10.58
N GLN A 158 16.12 -4.18 10.88
CA GLN A 158 16.26 -4.73 12.24
C GLN A 158 16.79 -3.74 13.29
N ASP A 159 17.50 -2.69 12.87
CA ASP A 159 18.05 -1.66 13.75
C ASP A 159 17.18 -0.42 13.94
N ILE A 160 16.15 -0.28 13.12
CA ILE A 160 15.24 0.86 13.11
C ILE A 160 13.88 0.44 13.68
N ILE A 161 13.38 -0.71 13.25
CA ILE A 161 12.10 -1.27 13.68
C ILE A 161 12.39 -2.33 14.75
N LYS A 162 12.40 -1.91 16.00
CA LYS A 162 12.69 -2.78 17.16
C LYS A 162 11.46 -3.52 17.72
N ASP A 163 10.30 -3.32 17.12
CA ASP A 163 9.04 -3.88 17.56
C ASP A 163 8.41 -4.68 16.41
N THR A 164 8.20 -5.97 16.66
CA THR A 164 7.59 -6.90 15.71
C THR A 164 6.20 -6.46 15.27
N ASP A 165 5.39 -5.90 16.17
CA ASP A 165 4.04 -5.46 15.83
C ASP A 165 4.07 -4.32 14.83
N LYS A 166 5.03 -3.40 14.98
CA LYS A 166 5.22 -2.30 14.02
C LYS A 166 5.59 -2.83 12.63
N LEU A 167 6.45 -3.84 12.55
CA LEU A 167 6.80 -4.43 11.26
C LEU A 167 5.60 -5.13 10.61
N TRP A 168 4.84 -5.91 11.36
CA TRP A 168 3.64 -6.55 10.83
C TRP A 168 2.59 -5.55 10.37
N LYS A 169 2.41 -4.43 11.07
CA LYS A 169 1.53 -3.33 10.63
C LYS A 169 2.00 -2.72 9.32
N ILE A 170 3.30 -2.48 9.14
CA ILE A 170 3.85 -2.02 7.85
C ILE A 170 3.53 -3.02 6.73
N ILE A 171 3.76 -4.32 6.96
CA ILE A 171 3.44 -5.37 5.98
C ILE A 171 1.94 -5.36 5.66
N THR A 172 1.09 -5.19 6.67
CA THR A 172 -0.36 -5.10 6.51
C THR A 172 -0.76 -3.93 5.61
N TYR A 173 -0.14 -2.76 5.79
CA TYR A 173 -0.32 -1.64 4.86
C TYR A 173 0.14 -1.99 3.45
N VAL A 174 1.31 -2.61 3.28
CA VAL A 174 1.81 -3.07 1.98
C VAL A 174 0.81 -4.01 1.29
N ARG A 175 0.17 -4.92 2.04
CA ARG A 175 -0.90 -5.77 1.49
C ARG A 175 -2.13 -4.99 1.06
N SER A 176 -2.48 -3.94 1.80
CA SER A 176 -3.68 -3.14 1.53
C SER A 176 -3.60 -2.34 0.23
N VAL A 177 -2.39 -2.02 -0.23
CA VAL A 177 -2.16 -1.27 -1.48
C VAL A 177 -1.96 -2.16 -2.71
N PHE A 178 -1.98 -3.49 -2.53
CA PHE A 178 -1.90 -4.43 -3.64
C PHE A 178 -3.14 -4.33 -4.54
N ASN A 179 -2.90 -4.08 -5.84
CA ASN A 179 -3.92 -3.92 -6.87
C ASN A 179 -3.87 -5.03 -7.95
N GLY A 180 -3.02 -6.05 -7.75
CA GLY A 180 -2.96 -7.22 -8.62
C GLY A 180 -4.15 -8.17 -8.44
N ARG A 181 -4.12 -9.24 -9.23
CA ARG A 181 -5.16 -10.26 -9.24
C ARG A 181 -5.29 -10.99 -7.89
N PRO A 182 -6.51 -11.22 -7.36
CA PRO A 182 -6.71 -11.89 -6.08
C PRO A 182 -6.08 -13.28 -5.98
N GLU A 183 -6.07 -14.06 -7.06
CA GLU A 183 -5.47 -15.41 -7.11
C GLU A 183 -3.94 -15.43 -7.01
N LYS A 184 -3.30 -14.27 -7.10
CA LYS A 184 -1.85 -14.12 -6.87
C LYS A 184 -1.51 -13.85 -5.40
N LYS A 185 -2.51 -13.64 -4.55
CA LYS A 185 -2.30 -13.48 -3.11
C LYS A 185 -2.00 -14.84 -2.48
N ASN A 186 -0.86 -14.96 -1.81
CA ASN A 186 -0.42 -16.18 -1.15
C ASN A 186 -0.05 -15.97 0.33
N TRP A 187 -0.58 -14.88 0.92
CA TRP A 187 -0.44 -14.53 2.32
C TRP A 187 -1.71 -14.87 3.09
#